data_AF-A0A496ZY19-F1
#
_entry.id   AF-A0A496ZY19-F1
#
_cell.length_a   1.000
_cell.length_b   1.000
_cell.length_c   1.000
_cell.angle_alpha   90.00
_cell.angle_beta   90.00
_cell.angle_gamma   90.00
#
_symmetry.space_group_name_H-M   'P 1'
#
loop_
_entity.id
_entity.type
_entity.pdbx_description
1 polymer ?
#
loop_
_entity_poly.entity_id
_entity_poly.type
_entity_poly.pdbx_seq_one_letter_code
_entity_poly.pdbx_strand_id
1 'polypeptide(L)'
;MKILRSVILGIILLYFQILIAPKFSMFGIIPNFLLAYIIYTTIKIGLRSTLTIAFFLGLAFDLMTPYLLGLNALSFITISLIVGNFHENVNKRRFAVVTISIIFINIIFYLIQVSYFLFTRQVESGLFRLLMFAIIYNSFFTIITNYVLIIISKLKLVIDV
;
A
#
# COMPACT_ATOMS: atom_id res chain seq x y z
N MET A 1 21.30 8.12 -3.16
CA MET A 1 20.21 9.01 -3.67
C MET A 1 18.85 8.32 -3.84
N LYS A 2 18.75 7.07 -4.32
CA LYS A 2 17.44 6.40 -4.55
C LYS A 2 16.62 6.15 -3.26
N ILE A 3 17.27 5.76 -2.16
CA ILE A 3 16.60 5.52 -0.86
C ILE A 3 16.09 6.83 -0.26
N LEU A 4 16.94 7.87 -0.16
CA LEU A 4 16.53 9.18 0.35
C LEU A 4 15.32 9.75 -0.40
N ARG A 5 15.33 9.70 -1.74
CA ARG A 5 14.18 10.10 -2.56
C ARG A 5 12.93 9.27 -2.23
N SER A 6 13.10 7.97 -1.98
CA SER A 6 11.98 7.10 -1.61
C SER A 6 11.43 7.51 -0.25
N VAL A 7 12.27 7.68 0.78
CA VAL A 7 11.85 8.14 2.11
C VAL A 7 11.07 9.46 2.03
N ILE A 8 11.58 10.45 1.30
CA ILE A 8 10.88 11.74 1.10
C ILE A 8 9.51 11.52 0.44
N LEU A 9 9.43 10.72 -0.62
CA LEU A 9 8.15 10.38 -1.26
C LEU A 9 7.20 9.65 -0.32
N GLY A 10 7.71 8.77 0.54
CA GLY A 10 6.93 8.06 1.55
C GLY A 10 6.31 9.02 2.56
N ILE A 11 7.10 10.00 3.04
CA ILE A 11 6.61 11.05 3.95
C ILE A 11 5.54 11.89 3.25
N ILE A 12 5.77 12.33 2.01
CA ILE A 12 4.77 13.11 1.24
C ILE A 12 3.47 12.31 1.10
N LEU A 13 3.57 11.02 0.77
CA LEU A 13 2.39 10.16 0.65
C LEU A 13 1.71 9.86 1.98
N LEU A 14 2.45 9.83 3.10
CA LEU A 14 1.85 9.74 4.42
C LEU A 14 0.99 10.97 4.72
N TYR A 15 1.51 12.17 4.47
CA TYR A 15 0.71 13.40 4.60
C TYR A 15 -0.48 13.41 3.64
N PHE A 16 -0.30 12.96 2.40
CA PHE A 16 -1.41 12.80 1.46
C PHE A 16 -2.47 11.82 1.98
N GLN A 17 -2.04 10.67 2.53
CA GLN A 17 -2.91 9.65 3.11
C GLN A 17 -3.72 10.19 4.30
N ILE A 18 -3.15 11.08 5.10
CA ILE A 18 -3.82 11.62 6.28
C ILE A 18 -4.74 12.79 5.91
N LEU A 19 -4.29 13.71 5.03
CA LEU A 19 -4.98 14.98 4.79
C LEU A 19 -5.96 14.94 3.60
N ILE A 20 -5.63 14.16 2.56
CA ILE A 20 -6.33 14.21 1.27
C ILE A 20 -7.08 12.90 1.01
N ALA A 21 -6.49 11.74 1.32
CA ALA A 21 -7.16 10.45 1.09
C ALA A 21 -8.55 10.32 1.72
N PRO A 22 -8.84 10.86 2.93
CA PRO A 22 -10.20 10.80 3.50
C PRO A 22 -11.26 11.48 2.65
N LYS A 23 -10.90 12.47 1.81
CA LYS A 23 -11.83 13.12 0.87
C LYS A 23 -12.29 12.18 -0.25
N PHE A 24 -11.56 11.10 -0.49
CA PHE A 24 -11.95 10.02 -1.39
C PHE A 24 -12.67 8.87 -0.68
N SER A 25 -13.14 9.07 0.55
CA SER A 25 -13.86 8.00 1.26
C SER A 25 -15.20 7.69 0.59
N MET A 26 -15.51 6.40 0.44
CA MET A 26 -16.83 5.92 0.03
C MET A 26 -17.29 4.85 1.02
N PHE A 27 -18.50 4.99 1.55
CA PHE A 27 -19.05 4.08 2.57
C PHE A 27 -18.11 3.85 3.78
N GLY A 28 -17.37 4.88 4.19
CA GLY A 28 -16.39 4.81 5.28
C GLY A 28 -15.06 4.15 4.91
N ILE A 29 -14.86 3.74 3.65
CA ILE A 29 -13.62 3.14 3.18
C ILE A 29 -12.75 4.21 2.55
N ILE A 30 -11.57 4.43 3.13
CA ILE A 30 -10.56 5.37 2.64
C ILE A 30 -9.56 4.60 1.74
N PRO A 31 -9.23 5.10 0.54
CA PRO A 31 -8.21 4.47 -0.30
C PRO A 31 -6.83 4.48 0.38
N ASN A 32 -6.12 3.36 0.28
CA ASN A 32 -4.77 3.19 0.83
C ASN A 32 -3.70 3.45 -0.23
N PHE A 33 -3.23 4.69 -0.31
CA PHE A 33 -2.17 5.11 -1.21
C PHE A 33 -0.78 4.62 -0.75
N LEU A 34 -0.61 4.39 0.56
CA LEU A 34 0.64 3.86 1.12
C LEU A 34 0.89 2.43 0.65
N LEU A 35 -0.15 1.60 0.54
CA LEU A 35 -0.04 0.25 0.00
C LEU A 35 0.55 0.23 -1.41
N ALA A 36 0.04 1.09 -2.30
CA ALA A 36 0.57 1.23 -3.66
C ALA A 36 2.05 1.63 -3.66
N TYR A 37 2.43 2.52 -2.77
CA TYR A 37 3.80 2.98 -2.62
C TYR A 37 4.74 1.89 -2.09
N ILE A 38 4.30 1.05 -1.16
CA ILE A 38 5.11 -0.09 -0.67
C ILE A 38 5.34 -1.10 -1.79
N ILE A 39 4.32 -1.42 -2.59
CA ILE A 39 4.46 -2.30 -3.76
C ILE A 39 5.48 -1.70 -4.73
N TYR A 40 5.32 -0.42 -5.06
CA TYR A 40 6.19 0.31 -5.98
C TYR A 40 7.65 0.36 -5.51
N THR A 41 7.90 0.71 -4.25
CA THR A 41 9.26 0.84 -3.71
C THR A 41 9.94 -0.52 -3.61
N THR A 42 9.21 -1.56 -3.20
CA THR A 42 9.73 -2.94 -3.16
C THR A 42 10.27 -3.35 -4.52
N ILE A 43 9.54 -3.05 -5.59
CA ILE A 43 9.95 -3.35 -6.97
C ILE A 43 11.15 -2.50 -7.41
N LYS A 44 11.17 -1.21 -7.07
CA LYS A 44 12.11 -0.26 -7.66
C LYS A 44 13.47 -0.16 -6.95
N ILE A 45 13.48 -0.20 -5.63
CA ILE A 45 14.69 -0.08 -4.81
C ILE A 45 15.06 -1.39 -4.11
N GLY A 46 14.20 -2.42 -4.21
CA GLY A 46 14.44 -3.76 -3.70
C GLY A 46 13.85 -4.00 -2.30
N LEU A 47 13.72 -5.27 -1.96
CA LEU A 47 13.12 -5.76 -0.72
C LEU A 47 13.82 -5.22 0.53
N ARG A 48 15.14 -5.41 0.66
CA ARG A 48 15.89 -5.06 1.88
C ARG A 48 15.72 -3.59 2.27
N SER A 49 15.82 -2.68 1.31
CA SER A 49 15.65 -1.24 1.57
C SER A 49 14.19 -0.86 1.86
N THR A 50 13.23 -1.60 1.28
CA THR A 50 11.81 -1.31 1.47
C THR A 50 11.28 -1.81 2.81
N LEU A 51 11.82 -2.90 3.37
CA LEU A 51 11.40 -3.41 4.69
C LEU A 51 11.48 -2.33 5.78
N THR A 52 12.58 -1.58 5.83
CA THR A 52 12.75 -0.48 6.80
C THR A 52 11.71 0.63 6.56
N ILE A 53 11.48 1.00 5.30
CA ILE A 53 10.50 2.02 4.93
C ILE A 53 9.07 1.58 5.29
N ALA A 54 8.74 0.32 4.99
CA ALA A 54 7.45 -0.30 5.27
C ALA A 54 7.15 -0.33 6.77
N PHE A 55 8.14 -0.72 7.58
CA PHE A 55 8.01 -0.73 9.04
C PHE A 55 7.72 0.67 9.58
N PHE A 56 8.56 1.66 9.28
CA PHE A 56 8.41 3.00 9.83
C PHE A 56 7.17 3.74 9.28
N LEU A 57 6.82 3.57 8.00
CA LEU A 57 5.59 4.15 7.46
C LEU A 57 4.35 3.52 8.05
N GLY A 58 4.35 2.19 8.23
CA GLY A 58 3.24 1.48 8.85
C GLY A 58 3.07 1.91 10.30
N LEU A 59 4.16 1.99 11.07
CA LEU A 59 4.12 2.51 12.44
C LEU A 59 3.65 3.97 12.49
N ALA A 60 4.15 4.83 11.60
CA ALA A 60 3.72 6.23 11.56
C ALA A 60 2.22 6.36 11.24
N PHE A 61 1.70 5.48 10.39
CA PHE A 61 0.27 5.43 10.09
C PHE A 61 -0.55 4.87 11.28
N ASP A 62 -0.03 3.85 11.96
CA ASP A 62 -0.62 3.27 13.17
C ASP A 62 -0.73 4.27 14.32
N LEU A 63 0.20 5.23 14.44
CA LEU A 63 0.12 6.29 15.45
C LEU A 63 -1.13 7.18 15.30
N MET A 64 -1.74 7.22 14.11
CA MET A 64 -2.99 7.95 13.88
C MET A 64 -4.21 7.18 14.39
N THR A 65 -4.09 5.85 14.55
CA THR A 65 -5.13 4.96 15.04
C THR A 65 -4.54 4.00 16.09
N PRO A 66 -4.27 4.47 17.32
CA PRO A 66 -3.49 3.73 18.31
C PRO A 66 -4.00 2.33 18.66
N TYR A 67 -5.30 2.06 18.46
CA TYR A 67 -5.88 0.73 18.66
C TYR A 67 -5.38 -0.31 17.64
N LEU A 68 -4.85 0.12 16.49
CA LEU A 68 -4.27 -0.73 15.44
C LEU A 68 -2.74 -0.79 15.52
N LEU A 69 -2.12 -0.39 16.63
CA LEU A 69 -0.67 -0.24 16.71
C LEU A 69 0.09 -1.52 16.33
N GLY A 70 0.91 -1.44 15.30
CA GLY A 70 1.69 -2.54 14.74
C GLY A 70 0.99 -3.29 13.59
N LEU A 71 -0.31 -3.14 13.39
CA LEU A 71 -1.07 -3.86 12.37
C LEU A 71 -0.71 -3.40 10.96
N ASN A 72 -0.63 -2.08 10.72
CA ASN A 72 -0.21 -1.58 9.40
C ASN A 72 1.27 -1.80 9.16
N ALA A 73 2.12 -1.69 10.20
CA ALA A 73 3.54 -2.04 10.11
C ALA A 73 3.74 -3.50 9.67
N LEU A 74 3.05 -4.44 10.32
CA LEU A 74 3.12 -5.86 9.98
C LEU A 74 2.55 -6.13 8.58
N SER A 75 1.42 -5.49 8.23
CA SER A 75 0.81 -5.63 6.91
C SER A 75 1.76 -5.17 5.79
N PHE A 76 2.39 -4.01 5.94
CA PHE A 76 3.30 -3.46 4.92
C PHE A 76 4.59 -4.28 4.79
N ILE A 77 5.15 -4.78 5.89
CA ILE A 77 6.29 -5.71 5.84
C ILE A 77 5.91 -6.97 5.08
N THR A 78 4.77 -7.58 5.45
CA THR A 78 4.30 -8.83 4.83
C THR A 78 4.11 -8.66 3.33
N ILE A 79 3.52 -7.54 2.92
CA ILE A 79 3.32 -7.22 1.51
C ILE A 79 4.64 -6.96 0.81
N SER A 80 5.59 -6.27 1.44
CA SER A 80 6.93 -6.10 0.86
C SER A 80 7.62 -7.44 0.66
N LEU A 81 7.54 -8.37 1.61
CA LEU A 81 8.09 -9.73 1.46
C LEU A 81 7.45 -10.49 0.29
N ILE A 82 6.12 -10.45 0.18
CA ILE A 82 5.40 -11.11 -0.92
C ILE A 82 5.79 -10.47 -2.26
N VAL A 83 5.73 -9.14 -2.37
CA VAL A 83 6.09 -8.45 -3.61
C VAL A 83 7.54 -8.72 -3.97
N GLY A 84 8.47 -8.61 -3.02
CA GLY A 84 9.89 -8.79 -3.25
C GLY A 84 10.27 -10.19 -3.73
N ASN A 85 9.62 -11.23 -3.18
CA ASN A 85 9.93 -12.62 -3.52
C ASN A 85 9.21 -13.10 -4.79
N PHE A 86 8.03 -12.57 -5.10
CA PHE A 86 7.23 -13.06 -6.23
C PHE A 86 7.30 -12.16 -7.48
N HIS A 87 7.78 -10.91 -7.38
CA HIS A 87 7.79 -9.99 -8.52
C HIS A 87 8.65 -10.48 -9.71
N GLU A 88 9.79 -11.11 -9.46
CA GLU A 88 10.68 -11.58 -10.55
C GLU A 88 10.03 -12.69 -11.41
N ASN A 89 9.17 -13.52 -10.82
CA ASN A 89 8.47 -14.61 -11.53
C ASN A 89 7.30 -14.12 -12.39
N VAL A 90 6.80 -12.91 -12.14
CA VAL A 90 5.59 -12.35 -12.77
C VAL A 90 5.94 -11.55 -14.04
N ASN A 91 7.19 -11.62 -14.49
CA ASN A 91 7.78 -10.74 -15.49
C ASN A 91 7.38 -11.08 -16.95
N LYS A 92 6.10 -10.89 -17.29
CA LYS A 92 5.67 -10.60 -18.66
C LYS A 92 4.86 -9.31 -18.61
N ARG A 93 5.28 -8.31 -19.40
CA ARG A 93 4.84 -6.90 -19.50
C ARG A 93 3.34 -6.66 -19.78
N ARG A 94 2.47 -7.60 -19.44
CA ARG A 94 1.02 -7.56 -19.66
C ARG A 94 0.37 -6.83 -18.49
N PHE A 95 -0.29 -5.72 -18.79
CA PHE A 95 -1.11 -4.95 -17.87
C PHE A 95 -2.03 -5.82 -16.99
N ALA A 96 -2.62 -6.86 -17.60
CA ALA A 96 -3.49 -7.81 -16.92
C ALA A 96 -2.81 -8.53 -15.75
N VAL A 97 -1.55 -8.95 -15.92
CA VAL A 97 -0.82 -9.70 -14.88
C VAL A 97 -0.55 -8.80 -13.67
N VAL A 98 -0.09 -7.57 -13.90
CA VAL A 98 0.14 -6.58 -12.84
C VAL A 98 -1.16 -6.26 -12.09
N THR A 99 -2.26 -6.11 -12.82
CA THR A 99 -3.59 -5.84 -12.25
C THR A 99 -4.04 -6.97 -11.33
N ILE A 100 -3.95 -8.23 -11.79
CA ILE A 100 -4.31 -9.41 -11.00
C ILE A 100 -3.43 -9.52 -9.75
N SER A 101 -2.12 -9.28 -9.87
CA SER A 101 -1.22 -9.29 -8.71
C SER A 101 -1.59 -8.22 -7.69
N ILE A 102 -1.96 -7.01 -8.11
CA ILE A 102 -2.38 -5.95 -7.20
C ILE A 102 -3.68 -6.30 -6.48
N ILE A 103 -4.65 -6.91 -7.18
CA ILE A 103 -5.88 -7.40 -6.55
C ILE A 103 -5.55 -8.45 -5.49
N PHE A 104 -4.68 -9.41 -5.82
CA PHE A 104 -4.25 -10.45 -4.88
C PHE A 104 -3.54 -9.87 -3.64
N ILE A 105 -2.66 -8.88 -3.83
CA ILE A 105 -2.00 -8.17 -2.72
C ILE A 105 -3.02 -7.44 -1.84
N ASN A 106 -4.03 -6.79 -2.43
CA ASN A 106 -5.10 -6.14 -1.68
C ASN A 106 -5.91 -7.17 -0.87
N ILE A 107 -6.23 -8.33 -1.45
CA ILE A 107 -6.91 -9.41 -0.73
C ILE A 107 -6.09 -9.82 0.50
N ILE A 108 -4.77 -10.03 0.36
CA ILE A 108 -3.90 -10.38 1.50
C ILE A 108 -3.90 -9.26 2.54
N PHE A 109 -3.75 -8.00 2.12
CA PHE A 109 -3.81 -6.85 3.04
C PHE A 109 -5.10 -6.87 3.87
N TYR A 110 -6.25 -7.00 3.21
CA TYR A 110 -7.55 -7.01 3.89
C TYR A 110 -7.77 -8.26 4.74
N LEU A 111 -7.23 -9.42 4.36
CA LEU A 111 -7.28 -10.62 5.20
C LEU A 111 -6.53 -10.42 6.52
N ILE A 112 -5.37 -9.76 6.51
CA ILE A 112 -4.61 -9.41 7.72
C ILE A 112 -5.42 -8.44 8.60
N GLN A 113 -6.07 -7.45 8.01
CA GLN A 113 -6.88 -6.49 8.75
C GLN A 113 -8.11 -7.15 9.39
N VAL A 114 -8.76 -8.07 8.67
CA VAL A 114 -9.96 -8.77 9.13
C VAL A 114 -9.65 -9.77 10.22
N SER A 115 -8.52 -10.48 10.14
CA SER A 115 -8.13 -11.40 11.20
C SER A 115 -8.01 -10.67 12.54
N TYR A 116 -7.44 -9.46 12.56
CA TYR A 116 -7.44 -8.62 13.76
C TYR A 116 -8.86 -8.34 14.29
N PHE A 117 -9.80 -7.94 13.42
CA PHE A 117 -11.18 -7.68 13.85
C PHE A 117 -11.89 -8.93 14.36
N LEU A 118 -11.64 -10.10 13.77
CA LEU A 118 -12.19 -11.38 14.23
C LEU A 118 -11.71 -11.75 15.63
N PHE A 119 -10.46 -11.43 15.98
CA PHE A 119 -9.89 -11.74 17.30
C PHE A 119 -10.23 -10.71 18.38
N THR A 120 -10.54 -9.46 17.99
CA THR A 120 -10.65 -8.34 18.95
C THR A 120 -12.04 -7.75 19.10
N ARG A 121 -12.94 -7.98 18.13
CA ARG A 121 -14.29 -7.40 18.13
C ARG A 121 -15.34 -8.42 17.71
N GLN A 122 -16.59 -8.16 18.08
CA GLN A 122 -17.72 -8.91 17.53
C GLN A 122 -17.92 -8.53 16.06
N VAL A 123 -18.13 -9.55 15.22
CA VAL A 123 -18.32 -9.37 13.78
C VAL A 123 -19.69 -8.73 13.54
N GLU A 124 -19.69 -7.51 13.05
CA GLU A 124 -20.92 -6.83 12.67
C GLU A 124 -21.51 -7.41 11.38
N SER A 125 -22.85 -7.48 11.32
CA SER A 125 -23.57 -7.89 10.12
C SER A 125 -23.25 -6.92 8.97
N GLY A 126 -22.64 -7.41 7.89
CA GLY A 126 -22.27 -6.61 6.73
C GLY A 126 -20.77 -6.40 6.53
N LEU A 127 -19.94 -6.82 7.48
CA LEU A 127 -18.47 -6.74 7.39
C LEU A 127 -17.94 -7.38 6.10
N PHE A 128 -18.42 -8.57 5.72
CA PHE A 128 -18.02 -9.22 4.47
C PHE A 128 -18.36 -8.41 3.20
N ARG A 129 -19.51 -7.73 3.19
CA ARG A 129 -19.93 -6.89 2.06
C ARG A 129 -19.03 -5.67 1.93
N LEU A 130 -18.75 -5.01 3.06
CA LEU A 130 -17.84 -3.88 3.13
C LEU A 130 -16.43 -4.28 2.70
N LEU A 131 -15.94 -5.46 3.08
CA LEU A 131 -14.64 -5.96 2.66
C LEU A 131 -14.54 -6.19 1.15
N MET A 132 -15.55 -6.84 0.55
CA MET A 132 -15.58 -7.04 -0.89
C MET A 132 -15.50 -5.72 -1.64
N PHE A 133 -16.29 -4.73 -1.19
CA PHE A 133 -16.24 -3.39 -1.75
C PHE A 133 -14.89 -2.71 -1.50
N ALA A 134 -14.32 -2.84 -0.30
CA ALA A 134 -13.03 -2.26 0.05
C ALA A 134 -11.89 -2.82 -0.79
N ILE A 135 -11.86 -4.12 -1.05
CA ILE A 135 -10.88 -4.78 -1.90
C ILE A 135 -10.96 -4.23 -3.32
N ILE A 136 -12.16 -4.15 -3.91
CA ILE A 136 -12.34 -3.65 -5.28
C ILE A 136 -11.93 -2.17 -5.36
N TYR A 137 -12.46 -1.36 -4.45
CA TYR A 137 -12.22 0.09 -4.42
C TYR A 137 -10.73 0.42 -4.21
N ASN A 138 -10.07 -0.25 -3.27
CA ASN A 138 -8.65 -0.04 -3.04
C ASN A 138 -7.77 -0.63 -4.14
N SER A 139 -8.17 -1.75 -4.75
CA SER A 139 -7.44 -2.28 -5.91
C SER A 139 -7.40 -1.26 -7.04
N PHE A 140 -8.53 -0.61 -7.34
CA PHE A 140 -8.60 0.46 -8.35
C PHE A 140 -7.62 1.61 -8.04
N PHE A 141 -7.67 2.17 -6.83
CA PHE A 141 -6.76 3.25 -6.44
C PHE A 141 -5.30 2.80 -6.36
N THR A 142 -5.04 1.56 -5.94
CA THR A 142 -3.69 1.00 -5.87
C THR A 142 -3.07 0.91 -7.26
N ILE A 143 -3.84 0.44 -8.25
CA ILE A 143 -3.41 0.38 -9.66
C ILE A 143 -3.07 1.77 -10.16
N ILE A 144 -4.00 2.73 -10.05
CA ILE A 144 -3.80 4.11 -10.53
C ILE A 144 -2.57 4.73 -9.88
N THR A 145 -2.46 4.64 -8.56
CA THR A 145 -1.35 5.23 -7.80
C THR A 145 -0.01 4.62 -8.20
N ASN A 146 0.05 3.30 -8.38
CA ASN A 146 1.27 2.63 -8.82
C ASN A 146 1.67 3.10 -10.24
N TYR A 147 0.72 3.23 -11.17
CA TYR A 147 0.98 3.81 -12.50
C TYR A 147 1.50 5.25 -12.42
N VAL A 148 0.87 6.10 -11.60
CA VAL A 148 1.32 7.47 -11.39
C VAL A 148 2.75 7.51 -10.83
N LEU A 149 3.08 6.68 -9.85
CA LEU A 149 4.43 6.58 -9.28
C LEU A 149 5.48 6.11 -10.30
N ILE A 150 5.10 5.19 -11.20
CA ILE A 150 5.94 4.77 -12.32
C ILE A 150 6.19 5.96 -13.26
N ILE A 151 5.16 6.71 -13.63
CA ILE A 151 5.29 7.89 -14.51
C ILE A 151 6.18 8.94 -13.85
N ILE A 152 5.92 9.33 -12.60
CA ILE A 152 6.71 10.31 -11.83
C ILE A 152 8.18 9.92 -11.78
N SER A 153 8.48 8.62 -11.76
CA SER A 153 9.87 8.18 -11.77
C SER A 153 10.59 8.21 -13.11
N LYS A 154 9.84 8.17 -14.20
CA LYS A 154 10.38 8.32 -15.56
C LYS A 154 10.57 9.78 -15.93
N LEU A 155 9.87 10.70 -15.26
CA LEU A 155 10.17 12.12 -15.33
C LEU A 155 11.60 12.34 -14.80
N LYS A 156 12.55 12.53 -15.72
CA LYS A 156 13.86 13.10 -15.39
C LYS A 156 13.56 14.51 -14.90
N LEU A 157 13.64 14.72 -13.60
CA LEU A 157 13.79 16.05 -13.05
C LEU A 157 15.16 16.54 -13.53
N VAL A 158 15.17 17.26 -14.65
CA VAL A 158 16.26 18.15 -15.04
C VAL A 158 16.22 19.26 -14.01
N ILE A 159 16.83 19.02 -12.86
CA ILE A 159 17.17 20.09 -11.93
C ILE A 159 18.58 20.46 -12.34
N ASP A 160 18.67 21.34 -13.32
CA ASP A 160 19.89 22.09 -13.58
C ASP A 160 20.04 23.07 -12.41
N VAL A 161 20.96 22.74 -11.49
CA VAL A 161 21.58 23.72 -10.59
C VAL A 161 22.98 23.98 -11.12
#